data_AF-A0A849RHN3-F1
#
_entry.id   AF-A0A849RHN3-F1
#
_cell.length_a   1.000
_cell.length_b   1.000
_cell.length_c   1.000
_cell.angle_alpha   90.00
_cell.angle_beta   90.00
_cell.angle_gamma   90.00
#
_symmetry.space_group_name_H-M   'P 1'
#
loop_
_entity.id
_entity.type
_entity.pdbx_description
1 polymer ?
#
loop_
_entity_poly.entity_id
_entity_poly.type
_entity_poly.pdbx_seq_one_letter_code
_entity_poly.pdbx_strand_id
1 'polypeptide(L)'
;MAQVIRSGAFLQQCWSVHPLCVTVKRIADDRTVVLLCSSCRSAHHLQCDSVVAQQSAAQGEGEASAPTVANESDGLTKLANCIAAHRPALSLREMDVFEDRVLVRCADCRCHYALAVAQFEMRQK
;
A
#
# COMPACT_ATOMS: atom_id res chain seq x y z
N MET A 1 -19.08 -16.83 10.13
CA MET A 1 -17.77 -17.37 9.69
C MET A 1 -17.25 -16.41 8.65
N ALA A 2 -16.10 -15.76 8.86
CA ALA A 2 -15.60 -14.81 7.86
C ALA A 2 -15.07 -15.60 6.65
N GLN A 3 -15.57 -15.30 5.46
CA GLN A 3 -15.05 -15.90 4.23
C GLN A 3 -13.73 -15.20 3.89
N VAL A 4 -12.65 -15.99 3.81
CA VAL A 4 -11.33 -15.51 3.38
C VAL A 4 -11.14 -15.92 1.93
N ILE A 5 -11.02 -14.93 1.05
CA ILE A 5 -10.79 -15.15 -0.38
C ILE A 5 -9.37 -14.71 -0.73
N ARG A 6 -8.58 -15.61 -1.31
CA ARG A 6 -7.17 -15.38 -1.63
C ARG A 6 -6.99 -15.01 -3.10
N SER A 7 -7.25 -13.75 -3.43
CA SER A 7 -7.14 -13.26 -4.81
C SER A 7 -7.01 -11.73 -4.86
N GLY A 8 -6.05 -11.23 -5.65
CA GLY A 8 -5.86 -9.80 -5.90
C GLY A 8 -6.97 -9.17 -6.74
N ALA A 9 -7.75 -9.98 -7.47
CA ALA A 9 -8.84 -9.50 -8.31
C ALA A 9 -9.92 -8.74 -7.52
N PHE A 10 -10.16 -9.10 -6.26
CA PHE A 10 -11.11 -8.40 -5.41
C PHE A 10 -10.61 -7.01 -5.01
N LEU A 11 -9.31 -6.83 -4.77
CA LEU A 11 -8.75 -5.51 -4.54
C LEU A 11 -8.77 -4.69 -5.83
N GLN A 12 -8.41 -5.29 -6.96
CA GLN A 12 -8.50 -4.66 -8.29
C GLN A 12 -9.92 -4.13 -8.55
N GLN A 13 -10.94 -4.98 -8.40
CA GLN A 13 -12.33 -4.59 -8.61
C GLN A 13 -12.77 -3.51 -7.62
N CYS A 14 -12.41 -3.65 -6.34
CA CYS A 14 -12.73 -2.66 -5.32
C CYS A 14 -12.15 -1.29 -5.65
N TRP A 15 -10.88 -1.23 -6.07
CA TRP A 15 -10.20 0.00 -6.44
C TRP A 15 -10.72 0.58 -7.76
N SER A 16 -10.99 -0.24 -8.78
CA SER A 16 -11.56 0.23 -10.04
C SER A 16 -12.93 0.90 -9.86
N VAL A 17 -13.74 0.43 -8.89
CA VAL A 17 -15.05 1.03 -8.59
C VAL A 17 -14.94 2.17 -7.58
N HIS A 18 -14.00 2.11 -6.63
CA HIS A 18 -13.85 3.08 -5.55
C HIS A 18 -12.40 3.61 -5.40
N PRO A 19 -11.85 4.27 -6.43
CA PRO A 19 -10.42 4.60 -6.49
C PRO A 19 -9.96 5.58 -5.41
N LEU A 20 -10.88 6.33 -4.80
CA LEU A 20 -10.60 7.30 -3.74
C LEU A 20 -10.95 6.81 -2.33
N CYS A 21 -11.55 5.62 -2.20
CA CYS A 21 -12.07 5.13 -0.92
C CYS A 21 -11.16 4.11 -0.24
N VAL A 22 -10.14 3.59 -0.94
CA VAL A 22 -9.22 2.57 -0.42
C VAL A 22 -8.04 3.23 0.29
N THR A 23 -7.98 3.05 1.61
CA THR A 23 -6.99 3.68 2.49
C THR A 23 -6.22 2.65 3.31
N VAL A 24 -5.02 3.01 3.76
CA VAL A 24 -4.22 2.14 4.65
C VAL A 24 -4.73 2.25 6.08
N LYS A 25 -5.10 1.11 6.66
CA LYS A 25 -5.57 1.03 8.05
C LYS A 25 -4.42 0.81 9.02
N ARG A 26 -3.55 -0.17 8.73
CA ARG A 26 -2.41 -0.54 9.57
C ARG A 26 -1.44 -1.43 8.80
N ILE A 27 -0.27 -1.62 9.38
CA ILE A 27 0.66 -2.69 9.05
C ILE A 27 0.80 -3.61 10.26
N ALA A 28 0.88 -4.92 10.05
CA ALA A 28 1.12 -5.91 11.08
C ALA A 28 2.58 -6.42 11.03
N ASP A 29 3.02 -7.07 12.10
CA ASP A 29 4.42 -7.49 12.29
C ASP A 29 4.91 -8.50 11.23
N ASP A 30 3.98 -9.23 10.62
CA ASP A 30 4.20 -10.21 9.55
C ASP A 30 4.29 -9.57 8.14
N ARG A 31 4.55 -8.26 8.07
CA ARG A 31 4.54 -7.46 6.82
C ARG A 31 3.18 -7.41 6.13
N THR A 32 2.09 -7.71 6.84
CA THR A 32 0.74 -7.58 6.28
C THR A 32 0.26 -6.14 6.34
N VAL A 33 0.09 -5.51 5.19
CA VAL A 33 -0.57 -4.20 5.04
C VAL A 33 -2.08 -4.42 4.91
N VAL A 34 -2.85 -3.76 5.77
CA VAL A 34 -4.32 -3.83 5.77
C VAL A 34 -4.88 -2.58 5.12
N LEU A 35 -5.58 -2.76 4.01
CA LEU A 35 -6.36 -1.72 3.35
C LEU A 35 -7.84 -1.85 3.73
N LEU A 36 -8.51 -0.69 3.80
CA LEU A 36 -9.95 -0.61 4.04
C LEU A 36 -10.59 0.27 2.96
N CYS A 37 -11.65 -0.21 2.35
CA CYS A 37 -12.51 0.61 1.50
C CYS A 37 -13.65 1.20 2.32
N SER A 38 -13.76 2.53 2.41
CA SER A 38 -14.86 3.17 3.13
C SER A 38 -16.22 3.01 2.45
N SER A 39 -16.26 2.76 1.14
CA SER A 39 -17.51 2.60 0.37
C SER A 39 -18.14 1.21 0.55
N CYS A 40 -17.45 0.14 0.15
CA CYS A 40 -17.97 -1.23 0.25
C CYS A 40 -17.65 -1.91 1.59
N ARG A 41 -16.91 -1.25 2.48
CA ARG A 41 -16.53 -1.73 3.83
C ARG A 41 -15.72 -3.03 3.83
N SER A 42 -15.10 -3.38 2.70
CA SER A 42 -14.21 -4.53 2.61
C SER A 42 -12.83 -4.24 3.21
N ALA A 43 -12.26 -5.24 3.86
CA ALA A 43 -10.87 -5.23 4.30
C ALA A 43 -10.04 -6.13 3.38
N HIS A 44 -8.95 -5.58 2.85
CA HIS A 44 -7.99 -6.28 2.00
C HIS A 44 -6.67 -6.37 2.75
N HIS A 45 -6.14 -7.57 2.91
CA HIS A 45 -4.87 -7.84 3.56
C HIS A 45 -3.86 -8.19 2.47
N LEU A 46 -2.72 -7.52 2.51
CA LEU A 46 -1.64 -7.66 1.56
C LEU A 46 -0.41 -8.11 2.31
N GLN A 47 -0.02 -9.37 2.14
CA GLN A 47 1.26 -9.82 2.66
C GLN A 47 2.35 -9.36 1.69
N CYS A 48 3.21 -8.46 2.13
CA CYS A 48 4.23 -7.86 1.28
C CYS A 48 5.54 -8.65 1.32
N ASP A 49 6.09 -8.97 0.14
CA ASP A 49 7.47 -9.46 0.01
C ASP A 49 8.43 -8.30 0.27
N SER A 50 8.22 -7.19 -0.42
CA SER A 50 9.08 -6.02 -0.38
C SER A 50 8.29 -4.71 -0.35
N VAL A 51 8.91 -3.68 0.22
CA VAL A 51 8.38 -2.31 0.27
C VAL A 51 9.48 -1.36 -0.16
N VAL A 52 9.24 -0.60 -1.21
CA VAL A 52 10.16 0.43 -1.71
C VAL A 52 9.54 1.80 -1.47
N ALA A 53 10.19 2.60 -0.62
CA ALA A 53 9.77 3.97 -0.33
C ALA A 53 10.48 4.95 -1.27
N GLN A 54 9.71 5.79 -1.95
CA GLN A 54 10.20 6.80 -2.88
C GLN A 54 9.58 8.16 -2.53
N GLN A 55 10.41 9.19 -2.39
CA GLN A 55 9.91 10.55 -2.20
C GLN A 55 9.41 11.11 -3.55
N SER A 56 8.35 11.91 -3.53
CA SER A 56 7.88 12.57 -4.75
C SER A 56 8.96 13.49 -5.34
N ALA A 57 9.23 13.37 -6.65
CA ALA A 57 10.24 14.16 -7.36
C ALA A 57 10.05 15.70 -7.25
N ALA A 58 8.84 16.17 -6.91
CA ALA A 58 8.56 17.58 -6.66
C ALA A 58 9.20 18.16 -5.38
N GLN A 59 10.00 17.38 -4.63
CA GLN A 59 10.82 17.85 -3.51
C GLN A 59 12.33 17.82 -3.81
N GLY A 60 12.73 17.42 -5.03
CA GLY A 60 14.13 17.34 -5.45
C GLY A 60 14.49 18.46 -6.43
N GLU A 61 14.60 19.70 -5.95
CA GLU A 61 15.46 20.65 -6.66
C GLU A 61 16.92 20.29 -6.33
N GLY A 62 17.56 19.62 -7.28
CA GLY A 62 19.01 19.51 -7.33
C GLY A 62 19.63 18.41 -6.50
N GLU A 63 19.41 17.14 -6.86
CA GLU A 63 20.53 16.22 -7.07
C GLU A 63 20.01 14.98 -7.78
N ALA A 64 20.65 14.63 -8.90
CA ALA A 64 20.47 13.35 -9.56
C ALA A 64 21.02 12.25 -8.64
N SER A 65 20.27 11.89 -7.60
CA SER A 65 20.55 10.68 -6.85
C SER A 65 20.08 9.51 -7.68
N ALA A 66 21.06 8.77 -8.21
CA ALA A 66 20.91 7.42 -8.70
C ALA A 66 19.96 6.63 -7.78
N PRO A 67 19.21 5.63 -8.28
CA PRO A 67 18.31 4.85 -7.44
C PRO A 67 19.15 4.17 -6.35
N THR A 68 19.17 4.77 -5.17
CA THR A 68 19.66 4.11 -3.97
C THR A 68 18.77 2.91 -3.83
N VAL A 69 19.34 1.72 -4.03
CA VAL A 69 18.74 0.43 -3.66
C VAL A 69 18.27 0.57 -2.22
N ALA A 70 17.01 0.97 -2.07
CA ALA A 70 16.39 1.16 -0.78
C ALA A 70 16.34 -0.24 -0.17
N ASN A 71 17.11 -0.45 0.88
CA ASN A 71 17.10 -1.71 1.61
C ASN A 71 15.65 -2.02 1.98
N GLU A 72 15.15 -3.21 1.68
CA GLU A 72 13.73 -3.57 1.85
C GLU A 72 13.24 -3.33 3.30
N SER A 73 14.15 -3.53 4.27
CA SER A 73 13.91 -3.25 5.68
C SER A 73 13.65 -1.76 5.97
N ASP A 74 14.34 -0.85 5.27
CA ASP A 74 14.15 0.60 5.43
C ASP A 74 12.80 1.06 4.87
N GLY A 75 12.37 0.49 3.74
CA GLY A 75 11.06 0.80 3.15
C GLY A 75 9.89 0.42 4.05
N LEU A 76 9.93 -0.77 4.66
CA LEU A 76 8.91 -1.24 5.59
C LEU A 76 8.83 -0.34 6.84
N THR A 77 9.97 0.01 7.43
CA THR A 77 10.03 0.91 8.60
C THR A 77 9.51 2.31 8.24
N LYS A 78 9.88 2.85 7.07
CA LYS A 78 9.35 4.14 6.59
C LYS A 78 7.84 4.10 6.39
N LEU A 79 7.30 3.02 5.84
CA LEU A 79 5.86 2.84 5.69
C LEU A 79 5.17 2.77 7.05
N ALA A 80 5.69 1.97 7.99
CA ALA A 80 5.14 1.86 9.34
C ALA A 80 5.09 3.21 10.07
N ASN A 81 6.19 3.98 10.00
CA ASN A 81 6.26 5.32 10.57
C ASN A 81 5.26 6.27 9.90
N CYS A 82 5.11 6.19 8.57
CA CYS A 82 4.13 6.99 7.84
C CYS A 82 2.69 6.61 8.19
N ILE A 83 2.40 5.33 8.43
CA ILE A 83 1.09 4.87 8.90
C ILE A 83 0.83 5.39 10.31
N ALA A 84 1.83 5.42 11.19
CA ALA A 84 1.68 5.95 12.53
C ALA A 84 1.37 7.46 12.54
N ALA A 85 2.06 8.23 11.69
CA ALA A 85 1.93 9.69 11.63
C ALA A 85 0.77 10.18 10.75
N HIS A 86 0.58 9.58 9.57
CA HIS A 86 -0.26 10.11 8.48
C HIS A 86 -1.31 9.11 7.98
N ARG A 87 -1.80 8.21 8.84
CA ARG A 87 -2.81 7.19 8.47
C ARG A 87 -3.93 7.71 7.56
N PRO A 88 -4.65 8.80 7.87
CA PRO A 88 -5.77 9.25 7.04
C PRO A 88 -5.34 9.76 5.66
N ALA A 89 -4.06 10.12 5.50
CA ALA A 89 -3.51 10.63 4.24
C ALA A 89 -2.93 9.53 3.34
N LEU A 90 -2.91 8.27 3.78
CA LEU A 90 -2.40 7.13 3.03
C LEU A 90 -3.50 6.43 2.24
N SER A 91 -3.44 6.53 0.91
CA SER A 91 -4.43 5.96 0.00
C SER A 91 -3.77 5.11 -1.09
N LEU A 92 -4.49 4.08 -1.54
CA LEU A 92 -4.12 3.32 -2.73
C LEU A 92 -4.17 4.23 -3.97
N ARG A 93 -3.15 4.18 -4.81
CA ARG A 93 -3.07 4.96 -6.06
C ARG A 93 -3.06 4.11 -7.30
N GLU A 94 -2.40 2.97 -7.25
CA GLU A 94 -2.32 2.04 -8.38
C GLU A 94 -2.37 0.62 -7.84
N MET A 95 -2.99 -0.25 -8.63
CA MET A 95 -3.05 -1.68 -8.39
C MET A 95 -2.78 -2.38 -9.73
N ASP A 96 -1.82 -3.28 -9.71
CA ASP A 96 -1.51 -4.18 -10.81
C ASP A 96 -1.54 -5.62 -10.28
N VAL A 97 -2.58 -6.35 -10.68
CA VAL A 97 -2.78 -7.75 -10.28
C VAL A 97 -1.92 -8.73 -11.09
N PHE A 98 -1.38 -8.32 -12.24
CA PHE A 98 -0.52 -9.19 -13.05
C PHE A 98 0.91 -9.17 -12.55
N GLU A 99 1.35 -8.03 -12.03
CA GLU A 99 2.68 -7.85 -11.42
C GLU A 99 2.67 -7.96 -9.89
N ASP A 100 1.53 -8.30 -9.30
CA ASP A 100 1.30 -8.34 -7.85
C ASP A 100 1.82 -7.08 -7.13
N ARG A 101 1.60 -5.91 -7.75
CA ARG A 101 2.13 -4.62 -7.29
C ARG A 101 1.02 -3.68 -6.84
N VAL A 102 1.26 -3.01 -5.72
CA VAL A 102 0.37 -2.01 -5.14
C VAL A 102 1.14 -0.73 -4.88
N LEU A 103 0.63 0.42 -5.32
CA LEU A 103 1.23 1.72 -5.03
C LEU A 103 0.38 2.48 -4.01
N VAL A 104 0.95 2.77 -2.85
CA VAL A 104 0.35 3.62 -1.83
C VAL A 104 1.01 4.99 -1.86
N ARG A 105 0.22 6.05 -1.71
CA ARG A 105 0.72 7.43 -1.58
C ARG A 105 0.23 8.05 -0.29
N CYS A 106 1.14 8.73 0.41
CA CYS A 106 0.77 9.65 1.49
C CYS A 106 0.57 11.06 0.92
N ALA A 107 -0.56 11.70 1.20
CA ALA A 107 -0.79 13.09 0.79
C ALA A 107 0.03 14.11 1.60
N ASP A 108 0.36 13.78 2.86
CA ASP A 108 1.04 14.70 3.79
C ASP A 108 2.55 14.77 3.52
N CYS A 109 3.25 13.64 3.67
CA CYS A 109 4.70 13.58 3.41
C CYS A 109 5.05 13.39 1.94
N ARG A 110 4.05 13.18 1.07
CA ARG A 110 4.21 12.96 -0.38
C ARG A 110 5.11 11.77 -0.74
N CYS A 111 5.35 10.85 0.18
CA CYS A 111 6.02 9.58 -0.12
C CYS A 111 5.09 8.64 -0.90
N HIS A 112 5.69 7.92 -1.84
CA HIS A 112 5.13 6.78 -2.53
C HIS A 112 5.75 5.50 -1.96
N TYR A 113 4.94 4.46 -1.85
CA TYR A 113 5.35 3.15 -1.38
C TYR A 113 4.88 2.12 -2.40
N ALA A 114 5.84 1.58 -3.16
CA ALA A 114 5.59 0.44 -4.04
C ALA A 114 5.71 -0.83 -3.20
N LEU A 115 4.65 -1.63 -3.17
CA LEU A 115 4.56 -2.89 -2.44
C LEU A 115 4.56 -4.02 -3.46
N ALA A 116 5.53 -4.94 -3.37
CA ALA A 116 5.44 -6.25 -4.01
C ALA A 116 4.66 -7.17 -3.07
N VAL A 117 3.59 -7.79 -3.55
CA VAL A 117 2.63 -8.52 -2.72
C VAL A 117 2.75 -10.02 -2.99
N ALA A 118 3.15 -10.78 -1.97
CA ALA A 118 3.19 -12.24 -2.04
C ALA A 118 1.79 -12.87 -2.06
N GLN A 119 0.88 -12.25 -1.29
CA GLN A 119 -0.46 -12.80 -1.08
C GLN A 119 -1.50 -11.71 -0.83
N PHE A 120 -2.61 -11.83 -1.57
CA PHE A 120 -3.80 -11.03 -1.38
C PHE A 120 -4.86 -11.83 -0.62
N GLU A 121 -5.42 -11.28 0.44
CA GLU A 121 -6.62 -11.80 1.09
C GLU A 121 -7.72 -10.74 1.20
N MET A 122 -8.94 -11.06 0.81
CA MET A 122 -10.13 -10.29 1.16
C MET A 122 -10.87 -11.02 2.28
N ARG A 123 -11.24 -10.30 3.34
CA ARG A 123 -12.08 -10.84 4.41
C ARG A 123 -13.46 -10.19 4.36
N GLN A 124 -14.48 -10.99 4.11
CA GLN A 124 -15.89 -10.57 4.23
C GLN A 124 -16.47 -11.14 5.52
N LYS A 125 -17.21 -10.31 6.26
CA LYS A 125 -17.96 -10.73 7.44
C LYS A 125 -19.35 -11.21 7.04
#